data_AF-A0A355BIT8-F1
#
_entry.id   AF-A0A355BIT8-F1
#
_cell.length_a   1.000
_cell.length_b   1.000
_cell.length_c   1.000
_cell.angle_alpha   90.00
_cell.angle_beta   90.00
_cell.angle_gamma   90.00
#
_symmetry.space_group_name_H-M   'P 1'
#
loop_
_entity.id
_entity.type
_entity.pdbx_description
1 polymer ?
#
loop_
_entity_poly.entity_id
_entity_poly.type
_entity_poly.pdbx_seq_one_letter_code
_entity_poly.pdbx_strand_id
1 'polypeptide(L)'
;MGTTVRVASSSPSPDQPVRSPGMKYTHYAPKAPLYLYLGEPNAVVQAQRARIEELVKEGKRVGVLTYDQYLGCFQATQKLSLGCYERPAEAAQNLYQLLRRFDELEVDIILAHGYPSTDGLGLALQNRLAKAAGFRLVWV
;
A
#
# COMPACT_ATOMS: atom_id res chain seq x y z
N MET A 1 14.91 -2.39 -74.56
CA MET A 1 15.65 -2.06 -73.32
C MET A 1 14.64 -2.01 -72.19
N GLY A 2 14.37 -3.16 -71.58
CA GLY A 2 13.42 -3.30 -70.48
C GLY A 2 14.21 -3.53 -69.19
N THR A 3 13.90 -2.74 -68.16
CA THR A 3 14.47 -2.95 -66.82
C THR A 3 13.30 -3.12 -65.86
N THR A 4 13.03 -4.38 -65.55
CA THR A 4 12.09 -4.85 -64.54
C THR A 4 12.64 -4.52 -63.16
N VAL A 5 11.93 -3.68 -62.39
CA VAL A 5 12.21 -3.53 -60.95
C VAL A 5 11.38 -4.56 -60.20
N ARG A 6 12.06 -5.50 -59.54
CA ARG A 6 11.46 -6.57 -58.74
C ARG A 6 11.09 -6.02 -57.37
N VAL A 7 9.82 -6.17 -56.99
CA VAL A 7 9.35 -6.03 -55.60
C VAL A 7 9.97 -7.16 -54.77
N ALA A 8 10.77 -6.80 -53.77
CA ALA A 8 11.18 -7.71 -52.70
C ALA A 8 10.27 -7.46 -51.50
N SER A 9 9.22 -8.25 -51.40
CA SER A 9 8.41 -8.46 -50.21
C SER A 9 9.25 -9.19 -49.16
N SER A 10 9.46 -8.56 -48.01
CA SER A 10 9.93 -9.24 -46.80
C SER A 10 8.94 -8.96 -45.69
N SER A 11 8.07 -9.93 -45.45
CA SER A 11 7.19 -10.00 -44.29
C SER A 11 8.01 -10.25 -43.03
N PRO A 12 7.83 -9.50 -41.94
CA PRO A 12 8.25 -9.96 -40.62
C PRO A 12 7.13 -10.78 -39.96
N SER A 13 7.53 -11.94 -39.46
CA SER A 13 6.76 -12.97 -38.76
C SER A 13 6.00 -12.45 -37.53
N PRO A 14 4.82 -12.99 -37.20
CA PRO A 14 4.07 -12.63 -36.00
C PRO A 14 4.41 -13.59 -34.85
N ASP A 15 5.56 -13.45 -34.21
CA ASP A 15 5.78 -14.07 -32.90
C ASP A 15 6.91 -13.39 -32.15
N GLN A 16 6.57 -12.32 -31.43
CA GLN A 16 7.31 -11.86 -30.26
C GLN A 16 6.47 -10.79 -29.57
N PRO A 17 5.65 -11.15 -28.56
CA PRO A 17 5.26 -10.15 -27.60
C PRO A 17 6.53 -9.70 -26.90
N VAL A 18 6.96 -8.48 -27.19
CA VAL A 18 7.92 -7.72 -26.38
C VAL A 18 7.36 -7.72 -24.95
N ARG A 19 7.80 -8.67 -24.13
CA ARG A 19 7.51 -8.71 -22.70
C ARG A 19 8.36 -7.62 -22.08
N SER A 20 7.87 -6.39 -22.10
CA SER A 20 8.23 -5.41 -21.10
C SER A 20 7.58 -5.87 -19.78
N PRO A 21 8.32 -6.43 -18.80
CA PRO A 21 7.74 -6.81 -17.52
C PRO A 21 7.73 -5.55 -16.66
N GLY A 22 6.86 -4.59 -16.98
CA GLY A 22 6.92 -3.26 -16.37
C GLY A 22 5.58 -2.55 -16.23
N MET A 23 4.48 -3.13 -16.69
CA MET A 23 3.16 -2.50 -16.57
C MET A 23 2.09 -3.53 -16.24
N LYS A 24 1.82 -3.74 -14.95
CA LYS A 24 0.54 -4.22 -14.42
C LYS A 24 0.64 -4.20 -12.90
N TYR A 25 0.31 -3.07 -12.26
CA TYR A 25 -0.42 -2.95 -10.99
C TYR A 25 -0.54 -1.45 -10.68
N THR A 26 -1.41 -0.76 -11.43
CA THR A 26 -1.84 0.62 -11.12
C THR A 26 -2.93 0.60 -10.03
N HIS A 27 -2.81 -0.29 -9.05
CA HIS A 27 -3.72 -0.38 -7.91
C HIS A 27 -2.88 -0.12 -6.66
N TYR A 28 -2.86 1.14 -6.23
CA TYR A 28 -2.13 1.56 -5.03
C TYR A 28 -2.88 1.26 -3.73
N ALA A 29 -4.06 0.64 -3.81
CA ALA A 29 -4.87 0.21 -2.68
C ALA A 29 -4.80 -1.32 -2.55
N PRO A 30 -4.65 -1.85 -1.32
CA PRO A 30 -4.77 -3.27 -1.06
C PRO A 30 -6.18 -3.78 -1.41
N LYS A 31 -6.34 -5.10 -1.58
CA LYS A 31 -7.65 -5.74 -1.80
C LYS A 31 -8.58 -5.52 -0.61
N ALA A 32 -8.03 -5.64 0.60
CA ALA A 32 -8.75 -5.38 1.83
C ALA A 32 -9.02 -3.87 2.00
N PRO A 33 -10.17 -3.46 2.54
CA PRO A 33 -10.40 -2.07 2.89
C PRO A 33 -9.36 -1.58 3.91
N LEU A 34 -8.66 -0.49 3.58
CA LEU A 34 -7.71 0.17 4.46
C LEU A 34 -8.32 1.45 5.03
N TYR A 35 -8.23 1.61 6.36
CA TYR A 35 -8.63 2.81 7.08
C TYR A 35 -7.40 3.51 7.64
N LEU A 36 -7.23 4.79 7.31
CA LEU A 36 -6.11 5.61 7.76
C LEU A 36 -6.52 6.43 8.98
N TYR A 37 -5.87 6.16 10.11
CA TYR A 37 -6.10 6.89 11.35
C TYR A 37 -5.15 8.08 11.44
N LEU A 38 -5.70 9.26 11.72
CA LEU A 38 -5.00 10.54 11.76
C LEU A 38 -5.34 11.26 13.07
N GLY A 39 -4.34 11.84 13.71
CA GLY A 39 -4.50 12.48 15.01
C GLY A 39 -3.19 12.50 15.78
N GLU A 40 -3.30 12.72 17.10
CA GLU A 40 -2.16 12.54 18.00
C GLU A 40 -1.75 11.05 18.04
N PRO A 41 -0.44 10.72 18.00
CA PRO A 41 -0.01 9.33 17.85
C PRO A 41 -0.53 8.34 18.91
N ASN A 42 -0.60 8.74 20.19
CA ASN A 42 -1.18 7.87 21.21
C ASN A 42 -2.69 7.71 21.04
N ALA A 43 -3.42 8.78 20.72
CA ALA A 43 -4.85 8.71 20.41
C ALA A 43 -5.14 7.77 19.24
N VAL A 44 -4.33 7.82 18.17
CA VAL A 44 -4.39 6.89 17.04
C VAL A 44 -4.21 5.45 17.50
N VAL A 45 -3.17 5.17 18.29
CA VAL A 45 -2.93 3.81 18.81
C VAL A 45 -4.11 3.31 19.65
N GLN A 46 -4.67 4.15 20.53
CA GLN A 46 -5.83 3.77 21.35
C GLN A 46 -7.07 3.48 20.49
N ALA A 47 -7.37 4.34 19.52
CA ALA A 47 -8.49 4.14 18.62
C ALA A 47 -8.34 2.89 17.75
N GLN A 48 -7.13 2.63 17.24
CA GLN A 48 -6.83 1.41 16.51
C GLN A 48 -7.01 0.17 17.39
N ARG A 49 -6.53 0.20 18.65
CA ARG A 49 -6.71 -0.92 19.59
C ARG A 49 -8.18 -1.22 19.86
N ALA A 50 -8.96 -0.20 20.22
CA ALA A 50 -10.39 -0.36 20.42
C ALA A 50 -11.08 -0.96 19.18
N ARG A 51 -10.71 -0.46 17.99
CA ARG A 51 -11.29 -0.96 16.74
C ARG A 51 -10.89 -2.40 16.42
N ILE A 52 -9.65 -2.79 16.70
CA ILE A 52 -9.18 -4.18 16.55
C ILE A 52 -10.02 -5.11 17.42
N GLU A 53 -10.25 -4.74 18.67
CA GLU A 53 -11.05 -5.57 19.60
C GLU A 53 -12.48 -5.79 19.09
N GLU A 54 -13.13 -4.75 18.55
CA GLU A 54 -14.46 -4.87 17.93
C GLU A 54 -14.44 -5.81 16.72
N LEU A 55 -13.51 -5.58 15.78
CA LEU A 55 -13.43 -6.36 14.54
C LEU A 55 -13.08 -7.83 14.79
N VAL A 56 -12.23 -8.11 15.79
CA VAL A 56 -11.90 -9.48 16.19
C VAL A 56 -13.12 -10.17 16.81
N LYS A 57 -13.93 -9.47 17.62
CA LYS A 57 -15.20 -10.01 18.13
C LYS A 57 -16.21 -10.30 17.02
N GLU A 58 -16.17 -9.52 15.93
CA GLU A 58 -16.93 -9.80 14.70
C GLU A 58 -16.35 -10.96 13.87
N GLY A 59 -15.24 -11.57 14.30
CA GLY A 59 -14.59 -12.70 13.60
C GLY A 59 -13.74 -12.29 12.39
N LYS A 60 -13.38 -11.01 12.25
CA LYS A 60 -12.56 -10.51 11.13
C LYS A 60 -11.06 -10.65 11.38
N ARG A 61 -10.31 -10.93 10.32
CA ARG A 61 -8.84 -10.89 10.32
C ARG A 61 -8.36 -9.47 10.11
N VAL A 62 -7.77 -8.88 11.15
CA VAL A 62 -7.34 -7.48 11.14
C VAL A 62 -5.85 -7.37 10.87
N GLY A 63 -5.50 -6.61 9.83
CA GLY A 63 -4.15 -6.14 9.56
C GLY A 63 -3.87 -4.80 10.23
N VAL A 64 -2.68 -4.64 10.83
CA VAL A 64 -2.25 -3.37 11.43
C VAL A 64 -0.99 -2.88 10.74
N LEU A 65 -1.06 -1.73 10.10
CA LEU A 65 0.10 -1.05 9.50
C LEU A 65 0.50 0.12 10.40
N THR A 66 1.68 0.06 11.00
CA THR A 66 2.14 1.06 11.98
C THR A 66 3.64 1.27 11.90
N TYR A 67 4.25 1.96 12.87
CA TYR A 67 5.69 2.21 12.94
C TYR A 67 6.32 1.38 14.06
N ASP A 68 7.65 1.23 14.04
CA ASP A 68 8.40 0.34 14.94
C ASP A 68 8.04 0.57 16.43
N GLN A 69 8.02 1.83 16.85
CA GLN A 69 7.73 2.22 18.23
C GLN A 69 6.32 1.86 18.72
N TYR A 70 5.37 1.67 17.81
CA TYR A 70 3.98 1.35 18.14
C TYR A 70 3.64 -0.13 17.90
N LEU A 71 4.54 -0.91 17.29
CA LEU A 71 4.29 -2.31 16.95
C LEU A 71 3.99 -3.16 18.20
N GLY A 72 4.63 -2.82 19.33
CA GLY A 72 4.41 -3.46 20.63
C GLY A 72 3.05 -3.16 21.26
N CYS A 73 2.35 -2.12 20.81
CA CYS A 73 1.06 -1.71 21.38
C CYS A 73 -0.12 -2.58 20.93
N PHE A 74 0.07 -3.45 19.92
CA PHE A 74 -0.99 -4.25 19.32
C PHE A 74 -0.77 -5.75 19.58
N GLN A 75 -1.84 -6.42 20.02
CA GLN A 75 -1.90 -7.88 20.14
C GLN A 75 -2.39 -8.58 18.85
N ALA A 76 -2.54 -7.82 17.76
CA ALA A 76 -2.95 -8.37 16.47
C ALA A 76 -1.89 -9.33 15.90
N THR A 77 -2.35 -10.44 15.33
CA THR A 77 -1.50 -11.44 14.68
C THR A 77 -0.81 -10.88 13.44
N GLN A 78 -1.51 -10.04 12.67
CA GLN A 78 -1.05 -9.54 11.38
C GLN A 78 -0.65 -8.06 11.48
N LYS A 79 0.46 -7.78 12.15
CA LYS A 79 1.01 -6.42 12.27
C LYS A 79 2.28 -6.25 11.45
N LEU A 80 2.37 -5.17 10.68
CA LEU A 80 3.51 -4.84 9.84
C LEU A 80 3.99 -3.42 10.14
N SER A 81 5.30 -3.24 10.16
CA SER A 81 5.94 -1.96 10.38
C SER A 81 6.30 -1.27 9.07
N LEU A 82 5.99 0.02 8.97
CA LEU A 82 6.52 0.94 7.96
C LEU A 82 8.00 1.26 8.20
N GLY A 83 8.53 0.97 9.39
CA GLY A 83 9.87 1.30 9.84
C GLY A 83 9.86 2.41 10.90
N CYS A 84 10.98 3.11 11.01
CA CYS A 84 11.17 4.18 11.99
C CYS A 84 10.28 5.37 11.67
N TYR A 85 9.52 5.86 12.66
CA TYR A 85 8.63 7.01 12.50
C TYR A 85 9.38 8.27 12.06
N GLU A 86 10.62 8.46 12.51
CA GLU A 86 11.44 9.62 12.17
C GLU A 86 11.99 9.57 10.72
N ARG A 87 11.74 8.49 9.98
CA ARG A 87 12.24 8.28 8.61
C ARG A 87 11.08 8.11 7.61
N PRO A 88 10.33 9.18 7.30
CA PRO A 88 9.16 9.10 6.42
C PRO A 88 9.48 8.64 4.98
N ALA A 89 10.70 8.87 4.50
CA ALA A 89 11.14 8.38 3.20
C ALA A 89 11.19 6.85 3.13
N GLU A 90 11.72 6.21 4.18
CA GLU A 90 11.80 4.76 4.32
C GLU A 90 10.39 4.15 4.42
N ALA A 91 9.55 4.74 5.27
CA ALA A 91 8.14 4.36 5.38
C ALA A 91 7.41 4.39 4.03
N ALA A 92 7.67 5.43 3.22
CA ALA A 92 7.04 5.59 1.93
C ALA A 92 7.56 4.60 0.87
N GLN A 93 8.78 4.08 1.02
CA GLN A 93 9.34 3.01 0.18
C GLN A 93 8.77 1.65 0.57
N ASN A 94 8.65 1.39 1.88
CA ASN A 94 8.14 0.13 2.41
C ASN A 94 6.64 -0.06 2.16
N LEU A 95 5.86 1.03 2.17
CA LEU A 95 4.40 1.01 2.09
C LEU A 95 3.85 0.00 1.07
N TYR A 96 4.27 0.07 -0.20
CA TYR A 96 3.68 -0.76 -1.25
C TYR A 96 3.99 -2.25 -1.11
N GLN A 97 5.18 -2.60 -0.62
CA GLN A 97 5.52 -3.98 -0.33
C GLN A 97 4.66 -4.52 0.81
N LEU A 98 4.43 -3.71 1.85
CA LEU A 98 3.61 -4.11 2.99
C LEU A 98 2.14 -4.26 2.63
N LEU A 99 1.60 -3.41 1.75
CA LEU A 99 0.23 -3.55 1.24
C LEU A 99 0.05 -4.88 0.50
N ARG A 100 1.00 -5.25 -0.37
CA ARG A 100 0.99 -6.56 -1.05
C ARG A 100 1.08 -7.71 -0.06
N ARG A 101 1.89 -7.54 0.98
CA ARG A 101 1.99 -8.54 2.06
C ARG A 101 0.66 -8.72 2.78
N PHE A 102 -0.12 -7.67 3.02
CA PHE A 102 -1.47 -7.83 3.55
C PHE A 102 -2.42 -8.59 2.61
N ASP A 103 -2.28 -8.40 1.29
CA ASP A 103 -3.05 -9.18 0.31
C ASP A 103 -2.70 -10.67 0.35
N GLU A 104 -1.42 -11.01 0.60
CA GLU A 104 -0.95 -12.40 0.79
C GLU A 104 -1.39 -12.99 2.13
N LEU A 105 -1.49 -12.15 3.18
CA LEU A 105 -2.00 -12.54 4.49
C LEU A 105 -3.54 -12.65 4.53
N GLU A 106 -4.20 -12.31 3.43
CA GLU A 106 -5.66 -12.38 3.24
C GLU A 106 -6.43 -11.71 4.38
N VAL A 107 -5.97 -10.57 4.89
CA VAL A 107 -6.70 -9.84 5.93
C VAL A 107 -8.04 -9.30 5.40
N ASP A 108 -9.05 -9.22 6.26
CA ASP A 108 -10.38 -8.71 5.87
C ASP A 108 -10.45 -7.18 5.96
N ILE A 109 -9.55 -6.56 6.74
CA ILE A 109 -9.48 -5.10 6.95
C ILE A 109 -8.09 -4.70 7.42
N ILE A 110 -7.62 -3.52 7.00
CA ILE A 110 -6.33 -2.95 7.40
C ILE A 110 -6.57 -1.64 8.15
N LEU A 111 -5.97 -1.50 9.32
CA LEU A 111 -5.92 -0.24 10.06
C LEU A 111 -4.49 0.32 9.95
N ALA A 112 -4.35 1.49 9.34
CA ALA A 112 -3.06 2.14 9.12
C ALA A 112 -2.89 3.35 10.04
N HIS A 113 -1.71 3.48 10.65
CA HIS A 113 -1.31 4.65 11.40
C HIS A 113 -0.80 5.71 10.42
N GLY A 114 -1.46 6.87 10.40
CA GLY A 114 -1.06 7.99 9.56
C GLY A 114 0.21 8.69 10.03
N TYR A 115 0.57 9.76 9.33
CA TYR A 115 1.71 10.60 9.70
C TYR A 115 1.20 12.04 9.83
N PRO A 116 1.28 12.68 11.00
CA PRO A 116 0.65 13.97 11.29
C PRO A 116 1.46 15.16 10.77
N SER A 117 2.35 14.97 9.79
CA SER A 117 3.21 16.04 9.28
C SER A 117 2.62 16.69 8.05
N THR A 118 2.59 18.02 8.06
CA THR A 118 2.03 18.85 7.00
C THR A 118 3.08 19.35 6.01
N ASP A 119 4.34 18.95 6.13
CA ASP A 119 5.44 19.45 5.29
C ASP A 119 6.37 18.35 4.78
N GLY A 120 7.11 18.67 3.71
CA GLY A 120 8.13 17.83 3.10
C GLY A 120 7.74 16.37 2.85
N LEU A 121 8.62 15.47 3.27
CA LEU A 121 8.47 14.02 3.08
C LEU A 121 7.30 13.42 3.88
N GLY A 122 6.95 14.03 5.00
CA GLY A 122 5.84 13.59 5.84
C GLY A 122 4.50 13.76 5.13
N LEU A 123 4.27 14.93 4.52
CA LEU A 123 3.10 15.17 3.68
C LEU A 123 3.04 14.21 2.49
N ALA A 124 4.18 13.91 1.87
CA ALA A 124 4.26 12.97 0.76
C ALA A 124 3.87 11.54 1.20
N LEU A 125 4.35 11.08 2.36
CA LEU A 125 3.96 9.79 2.95
C LEU A 125 2.46 9.75 3.25
N GLN A 126 1.92 10.79 3.91
CA GLN A 126 0.50 10.86 4.24
C GLN A 126 -0.37 10.82 2.98
N ASN A 127 0.01 11.53 1.92
CA ASN A 127 -0.70 11.47 0.64
C ASN A 127 -0.71 10.06 0.04
N ARG A 128 0.41 9.32 0.14
CA ARG A 128 0.49 7.94 -0.34
C ARG A 128 -0.41 7.01 0.50
N LEU A 129 -0.38 7.15 1.81
CA LEU A 129 -1.25 6.42 2.74
C LEU A 129 -2.74 6.71 2.47
N ALA A 130 -3.11 7.97 2.28
CA ALA A 130 -4.49 8.37 2.01
C ALA A 130 -4.99 7.80 0.67
N LYS A 131 -4.15 7.80 -0.36
CA LYS A 131 -4.45 7.15 -1.64
C LYS A 131 -4.64 5.64 -1.50
N ALA A 132 -3.78 4.98 -0.72
CA ALA A 132 -3.90 3.55 -0.45
C ALA A 132 -5.18 3.21 0.34
N ALA A 133 -5.62 4.11 1.23
CA ALA A 133 -6.88 4.00 1.96
C ALA A 133 -8.12 4.19 1.07
N GLY A 134 -7.95 4.69 -0.16
CA GLY A 134 -9.07 5.22 -0.95
C GLY A 134 -9.77 6.35 -0.21
N PHE A 135 -9.01 7.19 0.50
CA PHE A 135 -9.51 8.31 1.31
C PHE A 135 -10.47 7.92 2.45
N ARG A 136 -10.43 6.68 2.93
CA ARG A 136 -11.12 6.27 4.18
C ARG A 136 -10.32 6.74 5.40
N LEU A 137 -10.50 8.01 5.73
CA LEU A 137 -9.81 8.67 6.83
C LEU A 137 -10.64 8.59 8.12
N VAL A 138 -9.99 8.32 9.24
CA VAL A 138 -10.56 8.34 10.57
C VAL A 138 -9.75 9.33 11.40
N TRP A 139 -10.39 10.40 11.87
CA TRP A 139 -9.75 11.43 12.69
C TRP A 139 -10.06 11.17 14.16
N VAL A 140 -9.04 11.24 15.01
CA VAL A 140 -9.11 10.98 16.45
C VAL A 140 -8.32 12.00 17.25
#